data_AF-N1QQN8-F1
#
_entry.id   AF-N1QQN8-F1
#
_cell.length_a   1.000
_cell.length_b   1.000
_cell.length_c   1.000
_cell.angle_alpha   90.00
_cell.angle_beta   90.00
_cell.angle_gamma   90.00
#
_symmetry.space_group_name_H-M   'P 1'
#
loop_
_entity.id
_entity.type
_entity.pdbx_description
1 polymer ?
#
loop_
_entity_poly.entity_id
_entity_poly.type
_entity_poly.pdbx_seq_one_letter_code
_entity_poly.pdbx_strand_id
1 'polypeptide(L)'
;MVAIQYGTGAISRYVSQDNVQVGGVVVKNQDFIEATREPSITFMVAKFDGILGLGFKEISKGDVVPVWYNMVSQGLVGSPIFTFWLNRHAGEGQGGEIVFGGIDPNHHNGDHTYVPVTRKGYWQFDMGDVLIGGNSTGLCASRCAAIADSGTSLLSGPTAIITQINEKIGAPGVVSQECKAVVSQYGQRILDLLLKEIEPSKICSLVGLCTPNGTQGVS
;
A
#
# COMPACT_ATOMS: atom_id res chain seq x y z
N MET A 1 -11.03 23.49 5.15
CA MET A 1 -9.73 23.36 4.47
C MET A 1 -9.24 21.93 4.65
N VAL A 2 -9.11 21.19 3.55
CA VAL A 2 -8.72 19.77 3.58
C VAL A 2 -7.36 19.65 2.88
N ALA A 3 -6.38 19.04 3.55
CA ALA A 3 -5.07 18.75 2.97
C ALA A 3 -4.90 17.24 2.83
N ILE A 4 -4.56 16.79 1.62
CA ILE A 4 -4.17 15.41 1.34
C ILE A 4 -2.69 15.41 1.02
N GLN A 5 -1.93 14.55 1.70
CA GLN A 5 -0.51 14.38 1.47
C GLN A 5 -0.26 13.05 0.75
N TYR A 6 0.36 13.12 -0.41
CA TYR A 6 0.77 11.98 -1.24
C TYR A 6 2.29 11.98 -1.35
N GLY A 7 2.97 11.08 -0.64
CA GLY A 7 4.44 11.03 -0.65
C GLY A 7 5.07 12.40 -0.35
N THR A 8 5.71 13.02 -1.34
CA THR A 8 6.34 14.35 -1.26
C THR A 8 5.42 15.54 -1.62
N GLY A 9 4.15 15.30 -1.97
CA GLY A 9 3.19 16.32 -2.39
C GLY A 9 2.07 16.59 -1.38
N ALA A 10 1.56 17.82 -1.34
CA ALA A 10 0.35 18.20 -0.59
C ALA A 10 -0.62 18.96 -1.50
N ILE A 11 -1.93 18.73 -1.34
CA ILE A 11 -2.96 19.46 -2.11
C ILE A 11 -3.85 20.29 -1.18
N SER A 12 -3.99 21.59 -1.46
CA SER A 12 -4.84 22.55 -0.71
C SER A 12 -6.20 22.76 -1.39
N ARG A 13 -7.31 22.81 -0.61
CA ARG A 13 -8.64 22.52 -1.18
C ARG A 13 -9.87 23.20 -0.52
N TYR A 14 -10.94 23.30 -1.31
CA TYR A 14 -12.37 23.34 -0.92
C TYR A 14 -13.11 22.10 -1.47
N VAL A 15 -14.24 21.75 -0.84
CA VAL A 15 -15.12 20.64 -1.26
C VAL A 15 -16.24 21.22 -2.12
N SER A 16 -16.51 20.56 -3.23
CA SER A 16 -17.59 20.89 -4.17
C SER A 16 -18.44 19.64 -4.42
N GLN A 17 -19.63 19.82 -4.97
CA GLN A 17 -20.57 18.74 -5.24
C GLN A 17 -21.09 18.85 -6.66
N ASP A 18 -21.07 17.74 -7.38
CA ASP A 18 -21.69 17.62 -8.71
C ASP A 18 -22.02 16.15 -9.00
N ASN A 19 -22.58 15.87 -10.17
CA ASN A 19 -22.74 14.52 -10.68
C ASN A 19 -21.44 14.03 -11.32
N VAL A 20 -21.00 12.83 -10.95
CA VAL A 20 -19.80 12.20 -11.51
C VAL A 20 -20.22 11.01 -12.37
N GLN A 21 -19.80 10.98 -13.63
CA GLN A 21 -20.07 9.87 -14.53
C GLN A 21 -18.88 8.91 -14.60
N VAL A 22 -19.11 7.62 -14.33
CA VAL A 22 -18.10 6.55 -14.41
C VAL A 22 -18.68 5.36 -15.17
N GLY A 23 -18.01 4.91 -16.24
CA GLY A 23 -18.46 3.73 -17.00
C GLY A 23 -19.88 3.86 -17.57
N GLY A 24 -20.31 5.07 -17.94
CA GLY A 24 -21.66 5.35 -18.41
C GLY A 24 -22.72 5.56 -17.31
N VAL A 25 -22.39 5.26 -16.04
CA VAL A 25 -23.26 5.43 -14.88
C VAL A 25 -23.07 6.81 -14.26
N VAL A 26 -24.16 7.53 -13.98
CA VAL A 26 -24.12 8.86 -13.34
C VAL A 26 -24.37 8.73 -11.84
N VAL A 27 -23.35 9.01 -11.04
CA VAL A 27 -23.41 9.08 -9.58
C VAL A 27 -23.79 10.49 -9.17
N LYS A 28 -24.97 10.65 -8.55
CA LYS A 28 -25.50 11.97 -8.23
C LYS A 28 -24.94 12.51 -6.92
N ASN A 29 -24.87 13.84 -6.83
CA ASN A 29 -24.51 14.58 -5.61
C ASN A 29 -23.20 14.07 -4.98
N GLN A 30 -22.20 13.80 -5.83
CA GLN A 30 -20.90 13.34 -5.40
C GLN A 30 -20.08 14.54 -4.91
N ASP A 31 -19.74 14.52 -3.63
CA ASP A 31 -18.75 15.43 -3.09
C ASP A 31 -17.38 15.08 -3.63
N PHE A 32 -16.66 16.05 -4.16
CA PHE A 32 -15.27 15.88 -4.56
C PHE A 32 -14.49 17.13 -4.18
N ILE A 33 -13.18 17.03 -4.34
CA ILE A 33 -12.28 18.04 -3.87
C ILE A 33 -11.66 18.72 -5.08
N GLU A 34 -11.68 20.06 -5.13
CA GLU A 34 -11.10 20.84 -6.24
C GLU A 34 -9.67 21.27 -5.95
N ALA A 35 -8.77 20.98 -6.89
CA ALA A 35 -7.33 21.17 -6.72
C ALA A 35 -6.99 22.63 -6.98
N THR A 36 -6.58 23.37 -5.95
CA THR A 36 -6.17 24.78 -6.13
C THR A 36 -4.65 24.95 -6.22
N ARG A 37 -3.89 24.01 -5.65
CA ARG A 37 -2.42 24.00 -5.64
C ARG A 37 -1.90 22.58 -5.57
N GLU A 38 -1.09 22.18 -6.54
CA GLU A 38 -0.44 20.86 -6.62
C GLU A 38 1.06 21.02 -6.93
N PRO A 39 1.90 21.30 -5.91
CA PRO A 39 3.32 21.59 -6.11
C PRO A 39 4.20 20.34 -6.32
N SER A 40 3.62 19.13 -6.38
CA SER A 40 4.40 17.89 -6.42
C SER A 40 4.86 17.54 -7.84
N ILE A 41 6.14 17.15 -7.98
CA ILE A 41 6.69 16.63 -9.25
C ILE A 41 5.87 15.44 -9.76
N THR A 42 5.36 14.60 -8.87
CA THR A 42 4.52 13.44 -9.23
C THR A 42 3.33 13.85 -10.08
N PHE A 43 2.64 14.94 -9.73
CA PHE A 43 1.48 15.44 -10.49
C PHE A 43 1.90 16.26 -11.72
N MET A 44 3.09 16.86 -11.74
CA MET A 44 3.61 17.53 -12.94
C MET A 44 3.93 16.58 -14.09
N VAL A 45 4.36 15.34 -13.79
CA VAL A 45 4.70 14.32 -14.80
C VAL A 45 3.62 13.24 -14.96
N ALA A 46 2.54 13.36 -14.20
CA ALA A 46 1.42 12.45 -14.30
C ALA A 46 0.75 12.56 -15.67
N LYS A 47 0.29 11.42 -16.20
CA LYS A 47 -0.54 11.37 -17.40
C LYS A 47 -2.05 11.46 -17.10
N PHE A 48 -2.40 11.61 -15.83
CA PHE A 48 -3.78 11.66 -15.33
C PHE A 48 -4.04 13.00 -14.65
N ASP A 49 -5.28 13.46 -14.69
CA ASP A 49 -5.67 14.79 -14.15
C ASP A 49 -6.13 14.73 -12.68
N GLY A 50 -6.45 13.55 -12.16
CA GLY A 50 -6.95 13.40 -10.81
C GLY A 50 -6.99 11.95 -10.32
N ILE A 51 -7.43 11.78 -9.07
CA ILE A 51 -7.50 10.49 -8.39
C ILE A 51 -8.95 10.24 -7.97
N LEU A 52 -9.51 9.10 -8.37
CA LEU A 52 -10.78 8.59 -7.86
C LEU A 52 -10.48 7.54 -6.78
N GLY A 53 -10.67 7.92 -5.52
CA GLY A 53 -10.44 7.04 -4.37
C GLY A 53 -11.51 5.96 -4.23
N LEU A 54 -11.08 4.69 -4.21
CA LEU A 54 -11.94 3.52 -3.98
C LEU A 54 -11.75 2.88 -2.60
N GLY A 55 -11.02 3.57 -1.71
CA GLY A 55 -10.85 3.16 -0.32
C GLY A 55 -12.14 3.36 0.51
N PHE A 56 -12.07 2.96 1.78
CA PHE A 56 -13.20 3.16 2.68
C PHE A 56 -13.28 4.60 3.20
N LYS A 57 -14.47 5.00 3.69
CA LYS A 57 -14.73 6.38 4.16
C LYS A 57 -13.83 6.78 5.34
N GLU A 58 -13.39 5.85 6.19
CA GLU A 58 -12.63 6.13 7.42
C GLU A 58 -11.31 6.87 7.18
N ILE A 59 -10.72 6.77 5.98
CA ILE A 59 -9.50 7.50 5.59
C ILE A 59 -9.78 8.68 4.66
N SER A 60 -11.05 8.93 4.34
CA SER A 60 -11.47 10.06 3.51
C SER A 60 -11.20 11.37 4.23
N LYS A 61 -10.46 12.27 3.58
CA LYS A 61 -10.16 13.58 4.13
C LYS A 61 -11.37 14.50 3.92
N GLY A 62 -11.79 15.17 4.99
CA GLY A 62 -12.98 16.03 4.97
C GLY A 62 -14.30 15.29 5.09
N ASP A 63 -14.28 14.01 5.49
CA ASP A 63 -15.45 13.13 5.64
C ASP A 63 -16.31 12.98 4.37
N VAL A 64 -15.69 13.22 3.20
CA VAL A 64 -16.33 13.08 1.88
C VAL A 64 -16.69 11.62 1.64
N VAL A 65 -17.93 11.37 1.22
CA VAL A 65 -18.42 10.02 0.88
C VAL A 65 -17.77 9.57 -0.44
N PRO A 66 -17.04 8.44 -0.49
CA PRO A 66 -16.42 7.98 -1.73
C PRO A 66 -17.45 7.63 -2.81
N VAL A 67 -17.06 7.78 -4.09
CA VAL A 67 -17.89 7.45 -5.26
C VAL A 67 -18.53 6.07 -5.17
N TRP A 68 -17.75 5.08 -4.76
CA TRP A 68 -18.23 3.71 -4.60
C TRP A 68 -19.41 3.58 -3.63
N TYR A 69 -19.39 4.32 -2.51
CA TYR A 69 -20.48 4.28 -1.54
C TYR A 69 -21.76 4.85 -2.13
N ASN A 70 -21.64 5.94 -2.90
CA ASN A 70 -22.77 6.55 -3.59
C ASN A 70 -23.29 5.68 -4.73
N MET A 71 -22.43 4.98 -5.47
CA MET A 71 -22.86 4.00 -6.49
C MET A 71 -23.72 2.89 -5.87
N VAL A 72 -23.26 2.32 -4.75
CA VAL A 72 -23.99 1.25 -4.05
C VAL A 72 -25.29 1.77 -3.43
N SER A 73 -25.26 2.90 -2.73
CA SER A 73 -26.43 3.45 -2.03
C SER A 73 -27.53 3.93 -2.99
N GLN A 74 -27.15 4.40 -4.17
CA GLN A 74 -28.08 4.82 -5.22
C GLN A 74 -28.59 3.65 -6.08
N GLY A 75 -28.16 2.41 -5.80
CA GLY A 75 -28.60 1.22 -6.53
C GLY A 75 -28.10 1.15 -7.97
N LEU A 76 -26.94 1.75 -8.25
CA LEU A 76 -26.41 1.89 -9.61
C LEU A 76 -25.55 0.69 -10.07
N VAL A 77 -25.36 -0.31 -9.21
CA VAL A 77 -24.52 -1.48 -9.46
C VAL A 77 -25.28 -2.76 -9.11
N GLY A 78 -25.08 -3.82 -9.90
CA GLY A 78 -25.80 -5.09 -9.72
C GLY A 78 -25.37 -5.88 -8.48
N SER A 79 -24.12 -5.76 -8.07
CA SER A 79 -23.58 -6.37 -6.84
C SER A 79 -22.65 -5.38 -6.12
N PRO A 80 -22.52 -5.43 -4.78
CA PRO A 80 -21.65 -4.53 -4.03
C PRO A 80 -20.17 -4.99 -4.09
N ILE A 81 -19.67 -5.22 -5.30
CA ILE A 81 -18.26 -5.57 -5.58
C ILE A 81 -17.75 -4.73 -6.75
N PHE A 82 -16.43 -4.54 -6.82
CA PHE A 82 -15.75 -4.08 -8.02
C PHE A 82 -14.46 -4.89 -8.22
N THR A 83 -14.05 -5.07 -9.46
CA THR A 83 -12.86 -5.85 -9.80
C THR A 83 -11.97 -5.11 -10.77
N PHE A 84 -10.67 -5.43 -10.72
CA PHE A 84 -9.66 -4.90 -11.63
C PHE A 84 -9.03 -6.03 -12.43
N TRP A 85 -8.87 -5.78 -13.72
CA TRP A 85 -7.91 -6.46 -14.57
C TRP A 85 -6.91 -5.42 -15.08
N LEU A 86 -5.62 -5.65 -14.87
CA LEU A 86 -4.58 -4.71 -15.28
C LEU A 86 -3.62 -5.41 -16.22
N ASN A 87 -3.56 -4.96 -17.48
CA ASN A 87 -2.68 -5.55 -18.47
C ASN A 87 -1.21 -5.23 -18.12
N ARG A 88 -0.34 -6.24 -18.21
CA ARG A 88 1.09 -6.13 -17.92
C ARG A 88 1.95 -5.94 -19.19
N HIS A 89 1.34 -6.05 -20.37
CA HIS A 89 2.00 -5.91 -21.67
C HIS A 89 1.83 -4.48 -22.21
N ALA A 90 2.82 -3.63 -21.91
CA ALA A 90 2.81 -2.25 -22.35
C ALA A 90 2.89 -2.15 -23.88
N GLY A 91 2.02 -1.32 -24.48
CA GLY A 91 1.98 -1.11 -25.93
C GLY A 91 1.09 -2.09 -26.70
N GLU A 92 0.44 -3.03 -26.01
CA GLU A 92 -0.47 -3.99 -26.62
C GLU A 92 -1.92 -3.77 -26.14
N GLY A 93 -2.84 -3.56 -27.08
CA GLY A 93 -4.28 -3.61 -26.84
C GLY A 93 -4.81 -2.70 -25.71
N GLN A 94 -5.73 -3.24 -24.92
CA GLN A 94 -6.33 -2.56 -23.76
C GLN A 94 -5.38 -2.59 -22.57
N GLY A 95 -5.19 -1.44 -21.89
CA GLY A 95 -4.28 -1.34 -20.73
C GLY A 95 -4.83 -1.97 -19.45
N GLY A 96 -6.13 -2.20 -19.37
CA GLY A 96 -6.81 -2.75 -18.19
C GLY A 96 -8.30 -2.45 -18.23
N GLU A 97 -9.03 -2.98 -17.25
CA GLU A 97 -10.46 -2.80 -17.04
C GLU A 97 -10.76 -2.73 -15.54
N ILE A 98 -11.71 -1.87 -15.18
CA ILE A 98 -12.39 -1.92 -13.89
C ILE A 98 -13.87 -2.19 -14.13
N VAL A 99 -14.42 -3.16 -13.41
CA VAL A 99 -15.84 -3.51 -13.45
C VAL A 99 -16.47 -3.10 -12.12
N PHE A 100 -17.42 -2.17 -12.15
CA PHE A 100 -18.25 -1.85 -11.01
C PHE A 100 -19.51 -2.71 -11.05
N GLY A 101 -19.74 -3.51 -10.02
CA GLY A 101 -20.96 -4.30 -9.88
C GLY A 101 -20.90 -5.73 -10.38
N GLY A 102 -19.73 -6.25 -10.71
CA GLY A 102 -19.58 -7.60 -11.27
C GLY A 102 -18.13 -8.05 -11.38
N ILE A 103 -17.95 -9.18 -12.06
CA ILE A 103 -16.66 -9.81 -12.39
C ILE A 103 -16.75 -10.20 -13.87
N ASP A 104 -15.75 -9.83 -14.69
CA ASP A 104 -15.64 -10.34 -16.05
C ASP A 104 -14.92 -11.71 -16.03
N PRO A 105 -15.59 -12.82 -16.42
CA PRO A 105 -14.99 -14.15 -16.43
C PRO A 105 -13.86 -14.31 -17.46
N ASN A 106 -13.73 -13.41 -18.44
CA ASN A 106 -12.64 -13.45 -19.44
C ASN A 106 -11.30 -13.00 -18.85
N HIS A 107 -11.31 -12.38 -17.68
CA HIS A 107 -10.14 -11.74 -17.06
C HIS A 107 -9.54 -12.51 -15.88
N HIS A 108 -10.03 -13.72 -15.59
CA HIS A 108 -9.43 -14.61 -14.60
C HIS A 108 -9.56 -16.09 -14.99
N ASN A 109 -8.74 -16.94 -14.37
CA ASN A 109 -8.84 -18.39 -14.49
C ASN A 109 -9.05 -19.00 -13.10
N GLY A 110 -9.95 -19.97 -12.99
CA GLY A 110 -10.29 -20.61 -11.72
C GLY A 110 -10.98 -19.67 -10.73
N ASP A 111 -11.09 -20.15 -9.49
CA ASP A 111 -11.81 -19.46 -8.42
C ASP A 111 -10.95 -18.41 -7.70
N HIS A 112 -11.61 -17.37 -7.21
CA HIS A 112 -10.97 -16.35 -6.38
C HIS A 112 -10.73 -16.87 -4.96
N THR A 113 -9.53 -16.62 -4.43
CA THR A 113 -9.26 -16.79 -3.00
C THR A 113 -9.66 -15.51 -2.25
N TYR A 114 -10.70 -15.58 -1.43
CA TYR A 114 -11.16 -14.45 -0.63
C TYR A 114 -10.53 -14.43 0.75
N VAL A 115 -10.07 -13.26 1.17
CA VAL A 115 -9.57 -12.98 2.51
C VAL A 115 -10.33 -11.79 3.10
N PRO A 116 -10.68 -11.81 4.39
CA PRO A 116 -11.45 -10.75 4.99
C PRO A 116 -10.62 -9.47 5.17
N VAL A 117 -11.30 -8.32 5.09
CA VAL A 117 -10.69 -7.03 5.44
C VAL A 117 -10.44 -6.98 6.95
N THR A 118 -9.20 -6.69 7.35
CA THR A 118 -8.78 -6.71 8.76
C THR A 118 -8.88 -5.34 9.41
N ARG A 119 -8.72 -4.28 8.62
CA ARG A 119 -8.77 -2.89 9.08
C ARG A 119 -9.50 -2.02 8.06
N LYS A 120 -10.75 -1.67 8.37
CA LYS A 120 -11.54 -0.73 7.57
C LYS A 120 -10.86 0.64 7.53
N GLY A 121 -10.88 1.24 6.34
CA GLY A 121 -10.03 2.36 5.93
C GLY A 121 -9.31 1.98 4.64
N TYR A 122 -8.51 0.93 4.71
CA TYR A 122 -7.78 0.38 3.56
C TYR A 122 -8.42 -0.93 3.10
N TRP A 123 -8.14 -1.33 1.85
CA TRP A 123 -8.34 -2.71 1.40
C TRP A 123 -7.21 -3.59 1.95
N GLN A 124 -7.13 -3.64 3.28
CA GLN A 124 -6.10 -4.34 4.03
C GLN A 124 -6.59 -5.72 4.46
N PHE A 125 -5.74 -6.72 4.30
CA PHE A 125 -5.96 -8.09 4.73
C PHE A 125 -4.70 -8.69 5.35
N ASP A 126 -4.85 -9.83 6.01
CA ASP A 126 -3.72 -10.59 6.52
C ASP A 126 -3.07 -11.40 5.43
N MET A 127 -1.75 -11.34 5.39
CA MET A 127 -0.90 -12.11 4.50
C MET A 127 0.02 -12.99 5.34
N GLY A 128 0.27 -14.19 4.82
CA GLY A 128 1.28 -15.09 5.36
C GLY A 128 2.70 -14.67 4.98
N ASP A 129 3.58 -15.65 4.95
CA ASP A 129 5.01 -15.41 4.71
C ASP A 129 5.32 -14.98 3.27
N VAL A 130 6.44 -14.27 3.13
CA VAL A 130 7.05 -13.97 1.84
C VAL A 130 8.21 -14.95 1.63
N LEU A 131 8.17 -15.68 0.50
CA LEU A 131 9.18 -16.66 0.14
C LEU A 131 10.07 -16.16 -0.99
N ILE A 132 11.38 -16.40 -0.90
CA ILE A 132 12.35 -16.08 -1.95
C ILE A 132 12.98 -17.39 -2.43
N GLY A 133 12.70 -17.80 -3.66
CA GLY A 133 13.16 -19.09 -4.20
C GLY A 133 12.69 -20.29 -3.36
N GLY A 134 11.50 -20.21 -2.76
CA GLY A 134 10.93 -21.24 -1.88
C GLY A 134 11.35 -21.17 -0.41
N ASN A 135 12.29 -20.28 -0.05
CA ASN A 135 12.75 -20.14 1.33
C ASN A 135 12.06 -18.99 2.05
N SER A 136 11.69 -19.21 3.31
CA SER A 136 11.10 -18.20 4.19
C SER A 136 12.05 -17.02 4.40
N THR A 137 11.48 -15.82 4.46
CA THR A 137 12.20 -14.61 4.90
C THR A 137 12.23 -14.47 6.42
N GLY A 138 11.46 -15.30 7.14
CA GLY A 138 11.35 -15.32 8.60
C GLY A 138 10.59 -14.14 9.22
N LEU A 139 10.30 -13.09 8.43
CA LEU A 139 9.77 -11.82 8.93
C LEU A 139 8.24 -11.71 8.86
N CYS A 140 7.62 -12.37 7.87
CA CYS A 140 6.16 -12.43 7.74
C CYS A 140 5.59 -13.82 8.06
N ALA A 141 6.42 -14.72 8.60
CA ALA A 141 6.03 -16.11 8.89
C ALA A 141 4.86 -16.23 9.87
N SER A 142 4.78 -15.35 10.87
CA SER A 142 3.66 -15.34 11.81
C SER A 142 2.43 -14.67 11.21
N ARG A 143 2.59 -13.48 10.62
CA ARG A 143 1.55 -12.67 9.96
C ARG A 143 2.12 -11.32 9.52
N CYS A 144 1.75 -10.86 8.34
CA CYS A 144 1.93 -9.47 7.91
C CYS A 144 0.60 -8.88 7.45
N ALA A 145 0.47 -7.56 7.51
CA ALA A 145 -0.63 -6.86 6.85
C ALA A 145 -0.23 -6.55 5.40
N ALA A 146 -1.17 -6.71 4.47
CA ALA A 146 -1.02 -6.32 3.08
C ALA A 146 -2.19 -5.43 2.66
N ILE A 147 -1.96 -4.53 1.71
CA ILE A 147 -2.99 -3.67 1.11
C ILE A 147 -2.97 -3.93 -0.39
N ALA A 148 -4.15 -4.19 -0.97
CA ALA A 148 -4.33 -4.14 -2.41
C ALA A 148 -4.54 -2.67 -2.82
N ASP A 149 -3.54 -2.08 -3.47
CA ASP A 149 -3.54 -0.67 -3.88
C ASP A 149 -3.30 -0.54 -5.39
N SER A 150 -4.37 -0.30 -6.15
CA SER A 150 -4.31 -0.07 -7.60
C SER A 150 -3.63 1.25 -7.97
N GLY A 151 -3.42 2.16 -7.01
CA GLY A 151 -2.73 3.42 -7.20
C GLY A 151 -1.20 3.31 -7.17
N THR A 152 -0.65 2.15 -6.79
CA THR A 152 0.78 1.92 -6.64
C THR A 152 1.30 0.86 -7.62
N SER A 153 2.36 1.17 -8.36
CA SER A 153 2.93 0.24 -9.37
C SER A 153 3.87 -0.82 -8.79
N LEU A 154 4.61 -0.49 -7.72
CA LEU A 154 5.64 -1.35 -7.14
C LEU A 154 5.13 -2.06 -5.88
N LEU A 155 5.68 -3.24 -5.60
CA LEU A 155 5.49 -3.88 -4.29
C LEU A 155 6.34 -3.15 -3.25
N SER A 156 5.70 -2.69 -2.18
CA SER A 156 6.35 -2.06 -1.04
C SER A 156 6.20 -2.93 0.20
N GLY A 157 7.28 -3.08 0.96
CA GLY A 157 7.30 -3.97 2.14
C GLY A 157 8.43 -3.63 3.11
N PRO A 158 8.54 -4.38 4.21
CA PRO A 158 9.59 -4.16 5.21
C PRO A 158 10.99 -4.17 4.59
N THR A 159 11.81 -3.18 4.93
CA THR A 159 13.17 -3.02 4.39
C THR A 159 13.99 -4.31 4.48
N ALA A 160 13.90 -5.04 5.59
CA ALA A 160 14.64 -6.28 5.78
C ALA A 160 14.22 -7.40 4.79
N ILE A 161 12.97 -7.44 4.34
CA ILE A 161 12.52 -8.36 3.27
C ILE A 161 13.03 -7.86 1.92
N ILE A 162 12.87 -6.56 1.63
CA ILE A 162 13.30 -5.97 0.36
C ILE A 162 14.82 -6.10 0.16
N THR A 163 15.62 -5.94 1.22
CA THR A 163 17.06 -6.16 1.18
C THR A 163 17.40 -7.62 0.82
N GLN A 164 16.75 -8.61 1.44
CA GLN A 164 16.94 -10.02 1.08
C GLN A 164 16.57 -10.30 -0.38
N ILE A 165 15.47 -9.72 -0.87
CA ILE A 165 15.06 -9.83 -2.29
C ILE A 165 16.15 -9.23 -3.19
N ASN A 166 16.57 -8.00 -2.92
CA ASN A 166 17.58 -7.29 -3.72
C ASN A 166 18.90 -8.07 -3.80
N GLU A 167 19.37 -8.61 -2.67
CA GLU A 167 20.55 -9.47 -2.64
C GLU A 167 20.39 -10.72 -3.52
N LYS A 168 19.23 -11.38 -3.47
CA LYS A 168 18.96 -12.61 -4.23
C LYS A 168 18.78 -12.38 -5.72
N ILE A 169 18.27 -11.22 -6.14
CA ILE A 169 18.09 -10.87 -7.56
C ILE A 169 19.26 -10.07 -8.14
N GLY A 170 20.27 -9.74 -7.32
CA GLY A 170 21.43 -8.93 -7.74
C GLY A 170 21.09 -7.46 -7.99
N ALA A 171 20.02 -6.94 -7.38
CA ALA A 171 19.66 -5.53 -7.50
C ALA A 171 20.62 -4.66 -6.67
N PRO A 172 21.07 -3.50 -7.20
CA PRO A 172 21.91 -2.59 -6.45
C PRO A 172 21.13 -2.02 -5.27
N GLY A 173 21.59 -2.33 -4.05
CA GLY A 173 21.10 -1.70 -2.83
C GLY A 173 21.80 -0.36 -2.57
N VAL A 174 21.19 0.48 -1.72
CA VAL A 174 21.88 1.66 -1.19
C VAL A 174 22.76 1.22 -0.02
N VAL A 175 24.04 1.62 -0.05
CA VAL A 175 24.96 1.39 1.06
C VAL A 175 24.51 2.21 2.27
N SER A 176 23.98 1.54 3.29
CA SER A 176 23.68 2.16 4.58
C SER A 176 24.95 2.17 5.45
N GLN A 177 25.47 3.37 5.72
CA GLN A 177 26.61 3.55 6.65
C GLN A 177 26.22 3.18 8.08
N GLU A 178 24.99 3.45 8.48
CA GLU A 178 24.45 3.06 9.78
C GLU A 178 24.42 1.53 9.92
N CYS A 179 23.94 0.81 8.89
CA CYS A 179 23.98 -0.65 8.88
C CYS A 179 25.41 -1.18 9.00
N LYS A 180 26.35 -0.61 8.23
CA LYS A 180 27.78 -0.98 8.32
C LYS A 180 28.36 -0.70 9.71
N ALA A 181 28.04 0.43 10.33
CA ALA A 181 28.47 0.77 11.68
C ALA A 181 27.91 -0.23 12.71
N VAL A 182 26.63 -0.60 12.62
CA VAL A 182 26.02 -1.60 13.51
C VAL A 182 26.69 -2.96 13.35
N VAL A 183 26.88 -3.43 12.12
CA VAL A 183 27.53 -4.72 11.84
C VAL A 183 28.98 -4.74 12.35
N SER A 184 29.74 -3.68 12.08
CA SER A 184 31.16 -3.61 12.47
C SER A 184 31.37 -3.45 13.99
N GLN A 185 30.55 -2.65 14.66
CA GLN A 185 30.73 -2.33 16.08
C GLN A 185 30.01 -3.32 17.00
N TYR A 186 28.82 -3.80 16.61
CA TYR A 186 27.94 -4.58 17.47
C TYR A 186 27.63 -5.98 16.92
N GLY A 187 28.01 -6.29 15.68
CA GLY A 187 27.61 -7.53 14.99
C GLY A 187 27.94 -8.81 15.77
N GLN A 188 29.17 -8.93 16.29
CA GLN A 188 29.57 -10.09 17.09
C GLN A 188 28.77 -10.19 18.39
N ARG A 189 28.57 -9.08 19.09
CA ARG A 189 27.81 -9.06 20.34
C ARG A 189 26.34 -9.41 20.11
N ILE A 190 25.74 -8.93 19.02
CA ILE A 190 24.37 -9.28 18.63
C ILE A 190 24.29 -10.79 18.33
N LEU A 191 25.25 -11.34 17.57
CA LEU A 191 25.30 -12.76 17.23
C LEU A 191 25.45 -13.62 18.48
N ASP A 192 26.34 -13.27 19.40
CA ASP A 192 26.53 -13.98 20.67
C ASP A 192 25.27 -14.00 21.54
N LEU A 193 24.51 -12.89 21.56
CA LEU A 193 23.24 -12.81 22.29
C LEU A 193 22.17 -13.69 21.64
N LEU A 194 22.11 -13.73 20.31
CA LEU A 194 21.20 -14.62 19.56
C LEU A 194 21.56 -16.10 19.80
N LEU A 195 22.84 -16.46 19.78
CA LEU A 195 23.31 -17.82 20.05
C LEU A 195 23.06 -18.27 21.49
N LYS A 196 22.94 -17.32 22.43
CA LYS A 196 22.51 -17.56 23.82
C LYS A 196 20.98 -17.57 23.98
N GLU A 197 20.24 -17.59 22.88
CA GLU A 197 18.78 -17.63 22.85
C GLU A 197 18.13 -16.47 23.60
N ILE A 198 18.79 -15.31 23.63
CA ILE A 198 18.19 -14.09 24.14
C ILE A 198 17.09 -13.64 23.18
N GLU A 199 15.94 -13.26 23.75
CA GLU A 199 14.78 -12.79 22.99
C GLU A 199 15.18 -11.64 22.03
N PRO A 200 14.99 -11.79 20.70
CA PRO A 200 15.48 -10.82 19.72
C PRO A 200 15.02 -9.39 19.96
N SER A 201 13.80 -9.20 20.49
CA SER A 201 13.21 -7.90 20.84
C SER A 201 14.02 -7.12 21.87
N LYS A 202 14.77 -7.79 22.74
CA LYS A 202 15.55 -7.19 23.83
C LYS A 202 17.00 -6.89 23.44
N ILE A 203 17.51 -7.50 22.36
CA ILE A 203 18.91 -7.43 22.00
C ILE A 203 19.34 -6.00 21.71
N CYS A 204 18.54 -5.23 20.95
CA CYS A 204 18.88 -3.84 20.62
C CYS A 204 19.04 -2.96 21.87
N SER A 205 18.19 -3.15 22.87
CA SER A 205 18.28 -2.43 24.16
C SER A 205 19.50 -2.88 24.97
N LEU A 206 19.82 -4.18 24.98
CA LEU A 206 20.99 -4.73 25.67
C LEU A 206 22.32 -4.27 25.08
N VAL A 207 22.37 -4.01 23.76
CA VAL A 207 23.54 -3.42 23.11
C VAL A 207 23.56 -1.89 23.19
N GLY A 208 22.51 -1.27 23.76
CA GLY A 208 22.43 0.17 23.99
C GLY A 208 22.06 0.99 22.75
N LEU A 209 21.48 0.36 21.72
CA LEU A 209 21.08 1.04 20.48
C LEU A 209 19.59 1.40 20.44
N CYS A 210 18.78 0.79 21.30
CA CYS A 210 17.35 1.08 21.41
C CYS A 210 16.97 1.45 22.84
N THR A 211 15.86 2.19 22.98
CA THR A 211 15.20 2.42 24.27
C THR A 211 14.81 1.08 24.94
N PRO A 212 14.53 1.04 26.26
CA PRO A 212 14.18 -0.20 26.97
C PRO A 212 12.98 -0.95 26.40
N ASN A 213 12.11 -0.27 25.65
CA ASN A 213 10.96 -0.87 24.96
C ASN A 213 11.31 -1.45 23.57
N GLY A 214 12.55 -1.31 23.09
CA GLY A 214 13.07 -1.96 21.87
C GLY A 214 12.62 -1.36 20.55
N THR A 215 11.83 -0.27 20.55
CA THR A 215 11.09 0.22 19.36
C THR A 215 11.62 1.52 18.76
N GLN A 216 12.53 2.23 19.44
CA GLN A 216 13.10 3.49 18.96
C GLN A 216 14.61 3.53 19.22
N GLY A 217 15.36 4.02 18.23
CA GLY A 217 16.79 4.26 18.37
C GLY A 217 17.09 5.32 19.43
N VAL A 218 18.19 5.15 20.17
CA VAL A 218 18.77 6.25 20.96
C VAL A 218 19.54 7.14 19.99
N SER A 219 19.14 8.41 19.90
CA SER A 219 19.74 9.41 19.01
C SER A 219 21.25 9.55 19.16
#